data_AF-A0A9E7GJV6-F1
#
_entry.id   AF-A0A9E7GJV6-F1
#
_cell.length_a   1.000
_cell.length_b   1.000
_cell.length_c   1.000
_cell.angle_alpha   90.00
_cell.angle_beta   90.00
_cell.angle_gamma   90.00
#
_symmetry.space_group_name_H-M   'P 1'
#
loop_
_entity.id
_entity.type
_entity.pdbx_description
1 polymer ?
#
loop_
_entity_poly.entity_id
_entity_poly.type
_entity_poly.pdbx_seq_one_letter_code
_entity_poly.pdbx_strand_id
1 'polypeptide(L)'
;MQAAAAVVFSVKPRFSSASPSVPRLRSHRGRPVAASAALGTTTTESMAAKWAQKTVVIPPHRRGCHLITSKILRGIEQDLSGFKCGLAHLFLQHTSASLTINENYDSDVQDDTETFLNRIVPEGRSAPWKHTLEGPDDMPAHIKSSMFGCALTIPITDGRLNMGTWQGIWLCEHRDHATPRIIVITLNGM
;
A
#
# COMPACT_ATOMS: atom_id res chain seq x y z
N MET A 1 -7.24 -12.17 47.81
CA MET A 1 -5.83 -12.34 47.38
C MET A 1 -5.81 -12.11 45.88
N GLN A 2 -5.23 -11.10 45.26
CA GLN A 2 -4.41 -9.95 45.64
C GLN A 2 -4.70 -8.91 44.54
N ALA A 3 -4.97 -7.66 44.92
CA ALA A 3 -5.18 -6.56 43.97
C ALA A 3 -3.82 -5.94 43.60
N ALA A 4 -3.55 -5.79 42.30
CA ALA A 4 -2.37 -5.08 41.80
C ALA A 4 -2.69 -3.60 41.64
N ALA A 5 -2.00 -2.75 42.41
CA ALA A 5 -2.11 -1.29 42.32
C ALA A 5 -1.22 -0.78 41.17
N ALA A 6 -1.82 -0.03 40.23
CA ALA A 6 -1.09 0.70 39.20
C ALA A 6 -0.63 2.06 39.77
N VAL A 7 0.69 2.27 39.80
CA VAL A 7 1.31 3.55 40.16
C VAL A 7 1.35 4.43 38.90
N VAL A 8 0.60 5.52 38.91
CA VAL A 8 0.62 6.54 37.85
C VAL A 8 1.60 7.64 38.25
N PHE A 9 2.74 7.73 37.56
CA PHE A 9 3.65 8.87 37.70
C PHE A 9 3.19 10.02 36.79
N SER A 10 2.76 11.12 37.40
CA SER A 10 2.46 12.38 36.71
C SER A 10 3.75 13.21 36.57
N VAL A 11 4.26 13.34 35.35
CA VAL A 11 5.37 14.25 35.03
C VAL A 11 4.80 15.51 34.39
N LYS A 12 4.83 16.64 35.11
CA LYS A 12 4.53 17.97 34.55
C LYS A 12 5.79 18.55 33.89
N PRO A 13 5.73 19.03 32.63
CA PRO A 13 6.84 19.78 32.06
C PRO A 13 6.91 21.19 32.66
N ARG A 14 8.11 21.58 33.13
CA ARG A 14 8.45 22.97 33.48
C ARG A 14 8.99 23.66 32.23
N PHE A 15 8.28 24.66 31.72
CA PHE A 15 8.83 25.59 30.73
C PHE A 15 9.54 26.73 31.44
N SER A 16 10.84 26.88 31.19
CA SER A 16 11.65 28.02 31.60
C SER A 16 11.61 29.08 30.51
N SER A 17 11.13 30.28 30.84
CA SER A 17 11.13 31.45 29.97
C SER A 17 12.48 32.17 30.05
N ALA A 18 13.35 31.94 29.07
CA ALA A 18 14.54 32.74 28.85
C ALA A 18 14.39 33.53 27.54
N SER A 19 14.30 34.86 27.64
CA SER A 19 14.32 35.76 26.48
C SER A 19 15.73 35.80 25.87
N PRO A 20 15.92 35.62 24.56
CA PRO A 20 17.22 35.83 23.94
C PRO A 20 17.49 37.32 23.73
N SER A 21 18.66 37.78 24.17
CA SER A 21 19.20 39.11 23.89
C SER A 21 19.74 39.19 22.46
N VAL A 22 19.33 40.23 21.73
CA VAL A 22 19.71 40.48 20.33
C VAL A 22 21.13 41.09 20.26
N PRO A 23 22.09 40.49 19.52
CA PRO A 23 23.38 41.11 19.28
C PRO A 23 23.27 42.22 18.23
N ARG A 24 23.87 43.38 18.51
CA ARG A 24 23.99 44.52 17.59
C ARG A 24 25.00 44.20 16.48
N LEU A 25 24.57 44.06 15.24
CA LEU A 25 25.46 43.88 14.09
C LEU A 25 26.14 45.21 13.72
N ARG A 26 27.48 45.21 13.64
CA ARG A 26 28.29 46.28 13.04
C ARG A 26 28.15 46.24 11.52
N SER A 27 27.92 47.40 10.89
CA SER A 27 27.86 47.52 9.43
C SER A 27 29.26 47.50 8.82
N HIS A 28 29.62 46.38 8.19
CA HIS A 28 30.73 46.35 7.23
C HIS A 28 30.19 46.64 5.83
N ARG A 29 30.55 47.80 5.26
CA ARG A 29 30.35 48.10 3.84
C ARG A 29 31.28 47.23 2.99
N GLY A 30 30.77 46.12 2.46
CA GLY A 30 31.41 45.33 1.40
C GLY A 30 31.21 45.95 0.02
N ARG A 31 32.24 45.90 -0.83
CA ARG A 31 32.21 46.34 -2.25
C ARG A 31 31.24 45.48 -3.07
N PRO A 32 30.59 46.02 -4.11
CA PRO A 32 29.69 45.24 -4.94
C PRO A 32 30.49 44.23 -5.78
N VAL A 33 30.22 42.95 -5.57
CA VAL A 33 30.62 41.88 -6.49
C VAL A 33 29.54 41.80 -7.56
N ALA A 34 29.93 41.97 -8.82
CA ALA A 34 29.03 41.82 -9.96
C ALA A 34 28.50 40.37 -10.01
N ALA A 35 27.21 40.20 -9.72
CA ALA A 35 26.54 38.93 -9.89
C ALA A 35 26.29 38.71 -11.40
N SER A 36 27.05 37.80 -12.00
CA SER A 36 26.70 37.24 -13.31
C SER A 36 25.50 36.32 -13.10
N ALA A 37 24.32 36.80 -13.49
CA ALA A 37 23.12 35.98 -13.53
C ALA A 37 23.24 34.99 -14.68
N ALA A 38 23.73 33.78 -14.39
CA ALA A 38 23.47 32.64 -15.25
C ALA A 38 21.97 32.34 -15.15
N LEU A 39 21.21 32.64 -16.21
CA LEU A 39 19.88 32.08 -16.40
C LEU A 39 20.04 30.57 -16.57
N GLY A 40 20.11 29.86 -15.45
CA GLY A 40 19.74 28.45 -15.43
C GLY A 40 18.27 28.40 -15.80
N THR A 41 17.95 27.84 -16.95
CA THR A 41 16.62 27.34 -17.26
C THR A 41 16.30 26.25 -16.24
N THR A 42 15.78 26.62 -15.07
CA THR A 42 14.99 25.71 -14.25
C THR A 42 13.77 25.38 -15.08
N THR A 43 13.82 24.23 -15.74
CA THR A 43 12.63 23.58 -16.28
C THR A 43 11.71 23.41 -15.09
N THR A 44 10.68 24.26 -14.99
CA THR A 44 9.58 24.05 -14.07
C THR A 44 8.94 22.75 -14.51
N GLU A 45 9.31 21.63 -13.88
CA GLU A 45 8.57 20.38 -14.05
C GLU A 45 7.11 20.71 -13.75
N SER A 46 6.28 20.51 -14.77
CA SER A 46 4.87 20.83 -14.71
C SER A 46 4.22 20.03 -13.58
N MET A 47 3.74 20.71 -12.55
CA MET A 47 2.91 20.14 -11.47
C MET A 47 1.49 19.79 -11.96
N ALA A 48 1.32 19.49 -13.24
CA ALA A 48 0.04 19.15 -13.82
C ALA A 48 -0.35 17.73 -13.43
N ALA A 49 -1.65 17.53 -13.21
CA ALA A 49 -2.20 16.22 -12.95
C ALA A 49 -1.90 15.28 -14.13
N LYS A 50 -1.17 14.20 -13.84
CA LYS A 50 -0.82 13.10 -14.72
C LYS A 50 -1.69 11.89 -14.40
N TRP A 51 -2.05 11.15 -15.43
CA TRP A 51 -2.76 9.88 -15.32
C TRP A 51 -2.05 8.82 -16.17
N ALA A 52 -1.98 7.59 -15.67
CA ALA A 52 -1.56 6.42 -16.42
C ALA A 52 -2.41 5.23 -16.02
N GLN A 53 -2.72 4.33 -16.95
CA GLN A 53 -3.43 3.09 -16.65
C GLN A 53 -2.75 1.91 -17.33
N LYS A 54 -2.55 0.83 -16.58
CA LYS A 54 -1.93 -0.41 -17.04
C LYS A 54 -2.74 -1.61 -16.57
N THR A 55 -2.72 -2.66 -17.36
CA THR A 55 -3.29 -3.95 -17.01
C THR A 55 -2.15 -4.91 -16.73
N VAL A 56 -2.12 -5.49 -15.52
CA VAL A 56 -1.17 -6.51 -15.13
C VAL A 56 -1.89 -7.85 -15.03
N VAL A 57 -1.34 -8.85 -15.72
CA VAL A 57 -1.82 -10.23 -15.63
C VAL A 57 -0.94 -11.00 -14.63
N ILE A 58 -1.59 -11.52 -13.59
CA ILE A 58 -0.99 -12.45 -12.64
C ILE A 58 -1.25 -13.87 -13.15
N PRO A 59 -0.22 -14.73 -13.25
CA PRO A 59 -0.42 -16.12 -13.66
C PRO A 59 -1.34 -16.85 -12.68
N PRO A 60 -1.90 -18.01 -13.07
CA PRO A 60 -2.67 -18.84 -12.15
C PRO A 60 -1.85 -19.17 -10.90
N HIS A 61 -2.47 -19.00 -9.74
CA HIS A 61 -1.94 -19.45 -8.46
C HIS A 61 -2.80 -20.59 -7.92
N ARG A 62 -2.20 -21.46 -7.11
CA ARG A 62 -2.98 -22.36 -6.24
C ARG A 62 -3.77 -21.53 -5.22
N ARG A 63 -4.81 -22.10 -4.62
CA ARG A 63 -5.48 -21.50 -3.46
C ARG A 63 -4.46 -21.05 -2.39
N GLY A 64 -4.68 -19.88 -1.81
CA GLY A 64 -3.87 -19.30 -0.74
C GLY A 64 -3.57 -17.81 -0.96
N CYS A 65 -2.77 -17.26 -0.06
CA CYS A 65 -2.32 -15.88 -0.12
C CYS A 65 -0.92 -15.79 -0.76
N HIS A 66 -0.74 -14.92 -1.75
CA HIS A 66 0.50 -14.84 -2.54
C HIS A 66 1.03 -13.41 -2.59
N LEU A 67 2.31 -13.21 -2.24
CA LEU A 67 2.99 -11.93 -2.39
C LEU A 67 3.22 -11.60 -3.88
N ILE A 68 2.52 -10.60 -4.40
CA ILE A 68 2.59 -10.19 -5.82
C ILE A 68 3.25 -8.81 -6.05
N THR A 69 3.75 -8.17 -4.99
CA THR A 69 4.37 -6.82 -5.05
C THR A 69 5.35 -6.67 -6.22
N SER A 70 6.26 -7.62 -6.38
CA SER A 70 7.29 -7.54 -7.43
C SER A 70 6.71 -7.61 -8.85
N LYS A 71 5.63 -8.39 -9.05
CA LYS A 71 4.93 -8.50 -10.34
C LYS A 71 4.18 -7.22 -10.67
N ILE A 72 3.55 -6.60 -9.66
CA ILE A 72 2.90 -5.29 -9.79
C ILE A 72 3.93 -4.23 -10.19
N LEU A 73 5.02 -4.10 -9.43
CA LEU A 73 6.05 -3.08 -9.68
C LEU A 73 6.64 -3.21 -11.08
N ARG A 74 7.01 -4.42 -11.52
CA ARG A 74 7.50 -4.66 -12.89
C ARG A 74 6.50 -4.23 -13.97
N GLY A 75 5.20 -4.28 -13.69
CA GLY A 75 4.16 -3.90 -14.64
C GLY A 75 3.93 -2.39 -14.77
N ILE A 76 4.39 -1.60 -13.81
CA ILE A 76 4.11 -0.15 -13.74
C ILE A 76 5.34 0.74 -13.55
N GLU A 77 6.53 0.16 -13.38
CA GLU A 77 7.76 0.87 -13.03
C GLU A 77 8.04 2.09 -13.93
N GLN A 78 7.87 1.92 -15.25
CA GLN A 78 8.11 2.97 -16.24
C GLN A 78 7.16 4.16 -16.09
N ASP A 79 5.87 3.93 -15.82
CA ASP A 79 4.89 5.00 -15.62
C ASP A 79 5.04 5.63 -14.24
N LEU A 80 5.28 4.78 -13.24
CA LEU A 80 5.40 5.11 -11.82
C LEU A 80 6.55 6.09 -11.58
N SER A 81 7.71 5.90 -12.21
CA SER A 81 8.90 6.73 -12.02
C SER A 81 8.68 8.22 -12.35
N GLY A 82 7.65 8.53 -13.14
CA GLY A 82 7.30 9.90 -13.52
C GLY A 82 6.22 10.54 -12.65
N PHE A 83 5.99 10.05 -11.43
CA PHE A 83 5.10 10.67 -10.43
C PHE A 83 5.91 11.05 -9.18
N LYS A 84 5.88 12.31 -8.78
CA LYS A 84 6.44 12.82 -7.52
C LYS A 84 5.50 12.57 -6.33
N CYS A 85 4.20 12.75 -6.52
CA CYS A 85 3.18 12.55 -5.49
C CYS A 85 1.86 12.10 -6.13
N GLY A 86 1.23 11.06 -5.59
CA GLY A 86 -0.02 10.57 -6.17
C GLY A 86 -0.62 9.38 -5.45
N LEU A 87 -1.52 8.70 -6.14
CA LEU A 87 -2.14 7.44 -5.73
C LEU A 87 -2.03 6.41 -6.86
N ALA A 88 -1.79 5.16 -6.46
CA ALA A 88 -1.92 3.98 -7.30
C ALA A 88 -3.17 3.22 -6.85
N HIS A 89 -4.21 3.22 -7.68
CA HIS A 89 -5.40 2.43 -7.48
C HIS A 89 -5.29 1.12 -8.25
N LEU A 90 -5.33 -0.01 -7.54
CA LEU A 90 -5.32 -1.35 -8.10
C LEU A 90 -6.73 -1.93 -7.99
N PHE A 91 -7.27 -2.44 -9.09
CA PHE A 91 -8.59 -3.06 -9.15
C PHE A 91 -8.49 -4.44 -9.79
N LEU A 92 -8.73 -5.47 -9.01
CA LEU A 92 -8.80 -6.87 -9.43
C LEU A 92 -10.15 -7.13 -10.12
N GLN A 93 -10.10 -7.54 -11.38
CA GLN A 93 -11.28 -7.90 -12.16
C GLN A 93 -11.69 -9.36 -11.89
N HIS A 94 -12.01 -9.66 -10.63
CA HIS A 94 -12.49 -10.97 -10.20
C HIS A 94 -13.39 -10.86 -8.97
N THR A 95 -14.29 -11.83 -8.79
CA THR A 95 -15.25 -11.88 -7.67
C THR A 95 -14.98 -13.03 -6.69
N SER A 96 -14.01 -13.88 -7.00
CA SER A 96 -13.62 -15.04 -6.19
C SER A 96 -12.12 -15.09 -5.87
N ALA A 97 -11.46 -13.93 -5.99
CA ALA A 97 -10.11 -13.66 -5.52
C ALA A 97 -10.07 -12.22 -4.99
N SER A 98 -9.17 -11.91 -4.06
CA SER A 98 -9.09 -10.57 -3.46
C SER A 98 -7.68 -10.01 -3.41
N LEU A 99 -7.60 -8.70 -3.15
CA LEU A 99 -6.35 -8.00 -2.90
C LEU A 99 -6.31 -7.53 -1.44
N THR A 100 -5.14 -7.65 -0.82
CA THR A 100 -4.89 -7.10 0.52
C THR A 100 -3.45 -6.61 0.65
N ILE A 101 -3.16 -5.82 1.67
CA ILE A 101 -1.81 -5.44 2.07
C ILE A 101 -1.52 -6.04 3.44
N ASN A 102 -0.49 -6.87 3.51
CA ASN A 102 -0.07 -7.51 4.76
C ASN A 102 1.45 -7.74 4.75
N GLU A 103 1.97 -8.51 5.70
CA GLU A 103 3.41 -8.74 5.87
C GLU A 103 4.09 -9.27 4.58
N ASN A 104 5.31 -8.86 4.29
CA ASN A 104 6.06 -9.27 3.09
C ASN A 104 7.28 -10.14 3.40
N TYR A 105 7.46 -10.57 4.64
CA TYR A 105 8.68 -11.23 5.11
C TYR A 105 8.45 -12.70 5.45
N ASP A 106 7.58 -13.01 6.41
CA ASP A 106 7.30 -14.38 6.82
C ASP A 106 6.16 -14.99 6.01
N SER A 107 6.41 -16.14 5.39
CA SER A 107 5.39 -16.89 4.64
C SER A 107 4.33 -17.51 5.55
N ASP A 108 4.63 -17.75 6.82
CA ASP A 108 3.68 -18.33 7.77
C ASP A 108 2.44 -17.44 7.93
N VAL A 109 2.60 -16.11 7.80
CA VAL A 109 1.47 -15.17 7.82
C VAL A 109 0.48 -15.43 6.68
N GLN A 110 0.97 -15.87 5.51
CA GLN A 110 0.12 -16.22 4.36
C GLN A 110 -0.65 -17.52 4.61
N ASP A 111 0.03 -18.53 5.15
CA ASP A 111 -0.54 -19.83 5.45
C ASP A 111 -1.55 -19.76 6.61
N ASP A 112 -1.25 -18.98 7.65
CA ASP A 112 -2.16 -18.73 8.77
C ASP A 112 -3.39 -17.94 8.35
N THR A 113 -3.22 -16.96 7.45
CA THR A 113 -4.35 -16.21 6.88
C THR A 113 -5.27 -17.14 6.10
N GLU A 114 -4.72 -18.03 5.26
CA GLU A 114 -5.50 -19.02 4.52
C GLU A 114 -6.20 -20.01 5.46
N THR A 115 -5.49 -20.49 6.49
CA THR A 115 -6.06 -21.36 7.52
C THR A 115 -7.24 -20.70 8.24
N PHE A 116 -7.08 -19.43 8.61
CA PHE A 116 -8.14 -18.63 9.21
C PHE A 116 -9.35 -18.51 8.27
N LEU A 117 -9.16 -18.11 7.01
CA LEU A 117 -10.23 -17.98 6.02
C LEU A 117 -11.01 -19.27 5.83
N ASN A 118 -10.32 -20.41 5.74
CA ASN A 118 -10.95 -21.73 5.62
C ASN A 118 -11.76 -22.13 6.86
N ARG A 119 -11.37 -21.65 8.04
CA ARG A 119 -12.12 -21.88 9.28
C ARG A 119 -13.40 -21.05 9.35
N ILE A 120 -13.35 -19.79 8.95
CA ILE A 120 -14.50 -18.88 9.08
C ILE A 120 -15.46 -18.95 7.88
N VAL A 121 -14.97 -19.36 6.71
CA VAL A 121 -15.75 -19.58 5.50
C VAL A 121 -15.52 -21.04 5.06
N PRO A 122 -16.18 -22.01 5.71
CA PRO A 122 -15.94 -23.42 5.45
C PRO A 122 -16.40 -23.84 4.06
N GLU A 123 -15.76 -24.87 3.52
CA GLU A 123 -16.09 -25.52 2.26
C GLU A 123 -16.69 -26.93 2.49
N GLY A 124 -17.26 -27.52 1.44
CA GLY A 124 -17.66 -28.92 1.43
C GLY A 124 -19.06 -29.23 1.97
N ARG A 125 -19.33 -30.52 2.22
CA ARG A 125 -20.68 -31.05 2.48
C ARG A 125 -21.39 -30.48 3.72
N SER A 126 -20.63 -30.02 4.71
CA SER A 126 -21.16 -29.40 5.92
C SER A 126 -21.36 -27.89 5.79
N ALA A 127 -20.91 -27.28 4.70
CA ALA A 127 -21.00 -25.85 4.51
C ALA A 127 -22.42 -25.45 4.08
N PRO A 128 -23.07 -24.46 4.74
CA PRO A 128 -24.47 -24.13 4.51
C PRO A 128 -24.68 -23.19 3.31
N TRP A 129 -23.91 -23.37 2.22
CA TRP A 129 -23.93 -22.49 1.06
C TRP A 129 -24.90 -22.99 -0.01
N LYS A 130 -25.68 -22.06 -0.57
CA LYS A 130 -26.63 -22.36 -1.65
C LYS A 130 -26.00 -22.29 -3.04
N HIS A 131 -25.06 -21.36 -3.24
CA HIS A 131 -24.39 -21.15 -4.51
C HIS A 131 -23.22 -22.13 -4.64
N THR A 132 -23.29 -23.04 -5.61
CA THR A 132 -22.34 -24.15 -5.78
C THR A 132 -22.16 -24.51 -7.26
N LEU A 133 -22.53 -23.59 -8.17
CA LEU A 133 -22.61 -23.88 -9.60
C LEU A 133 -21.25 -24.24 -10.19
N GLU A 134 -20.18 -23.64 -9.67
CA GLU A 134 -18.81 -23.87 -10.12
C GLU A 134 -17.99 -24.79 -9.19
N GLY A 135 -18.66 -25.50 -8.28
CA GLY A 135 -18.02 -26.45 -7.37
C GLY A 135 -18.13 -26.09 -5.88
N PRO A 136 -17.51 -26.89 -4.99
CA PRO A 136 -17.61 -26.73 -3.54
C PRO A 136 -16.92 -25.46 -3.01
N ASP A 137 -16.02 -24.86 -3.79
CA ASP A 137 -15.25 -23.67 -3.44
C ASP A 137 -15.83 -22.37 -3.99
N ASP A 138 -16.92 -22.45 -4.76
CA ASP A 138 -17.54 -21.35 -5.48
C ASP A 138 -18.02 -20.21 -4.54
N MET A 139 -19.06 -20.48 -3.74
CA MET A 139 -19.54 -19.49 -2.77
C MET A 139 -18.51 -19.11 -1.70
N PRO A 140 -17.74 -20.05 -1.11
CA PRO A 140 -16.67 -19.70 -0.18
C PRO A 140 -15.70 -18.67 -0.75
N ALA A 141 -15.29 -18.83 -2.00
CA ALA A 141 -14.40 -17.90 -2.67
C ALA A 141 -15.02 -16.50 -2.84
N HIS A 142 -16.33 -16.41 -3.14
CA HIS A 142 -17.04 -15.13 -3.18
C HIS A 142 -17.13 -14.44 -1.82
N ILE A 143 -17.36 -15.19 -0.75
CA ILE A 143 -17.41 -14.63 0.62
C ILE A 143 -16.03 -14.12 1.01
N LYS A 144 -14.99 -14.97 0.89
CA LYS A 144 -13.59 -14.60 1.20
C LYS A 144 -13.15 -13.39 0.37
N SER A 145 -13.52 -13.34 -0.91
CA SER A 145 -13.26 -12.19 -1.78
C SER A 145 -13.93 -10.91 -1.27
N SER A 146 -15.18 -11.00 -0.78
CA SER A 146 -15.92 -9.84 -0.26
C SER A 146 -15.39 -9.35 1.09
N MET A 147 -14.73 -10.19 1.86
CA MET A 147 -14.15 -9.82 3.16
C MET A 147 -12.92 -8.91 3.02
N PHE A 148 -12.05 -9.16 2.04
CA PHE A 148 -10.88 -8.31 1.78
C PHE A 148 -11.17 -7.24 0.71
N GLY A 149 -11.98 -7.58 -0.29
CA GLY A 149 -12.29 -6.72 -1.42
C GLY A 149 -11.36 -6.92 -2.62
N CYS A 150 -11.72 -6.29 -3.73
CA CYS A 150 -11.00 -6.39 -5.00
C CYS A 150 -10.11 -5.18 -5.29
N ALA A 151 -9.98 -4.22 -4.37
CA ALA A 151 -9.32 -2.95 -4.66
C ALA A 151 -8.36 -2.51 -3.56
N LEU A 152 -7.26 -1.89 -3.97
CA LEU A 152 -6.29 -1.22 -3.11
C LEU A 152 -6.04 0.19 -3.63
N THR A 153 -5.76 1.13 -2.73
CA THR A 153 -5.29 2.47 -3.09
C THR A 153 -4.05 2.76 -2.26
N ILE A 154 -2.92 2.97 -2.93
CA ILE A 154 -1.59 3.06 -2.32
C ILE A 154 -0.98 4.43 -2.65
N PRO A 155 -0.43 5.19 -1.68
CA PRO A 155 0.23 6.45 -1.97
C PRO A 155 1.48 6.26 -2.84
N ILE A 156 1.78 7.26 -3.67
CA ILE A 156 2.99 7.34 -4.48
C ILE A 156 3.84 8.50 -3.96
N THR A 157 5.15 8.27 -3.81
CA THR A 157 6.13 9.31 -3.46
C THR A 157 7.42 9.05 -4.22
N ASP A 158 7.92 10.08 -4.91
CA ASP A 158 9.19 10.05 -5.66
C ASP A 158 9.36 8.80 -6.54
N GLY A 159 8.31 8.49 -7.30
CA GLY A 159 8.30 7.39 -8.26
C GLY A 159 8.21 6.00 -7.62
N ARG A 160 7.76 5.91 -6.37
CA ARG A 160 7.64 4.65 -5.61
C ARG A 160 6.28 4.52 -4.97
N LEU A 161 5.81 3.28 -4.85
CA LEU A 161 4.69 2.96 -3.94
C LEU A 161 5.17 3.19 -2.50
N ASN A 162 4.52 4.10 -1.80
CA ASN A 162 4.86 4.51 -0.44
C ASN A 162 4.10 3.63 0.57
N MET A 163 4.57 2.40 0.70
CA MET A 163 4.12 1.42 1.68
C MET A 163 5.16 1.31 2.82
N GLY A 164 4.72 0.84 3.99
CA GLY A 164 5.63 0.55 5.10
C GLY A 164 6.60 -0.60 4.80
N THR A 165 7.71 -0.69 5.53
CA THR A 165 8.78 -1.69 5.32
C THR A 165 8.27 -3.12 5.20
N TRP A 166 7.33 -3.48 6.07
CA TRP A 166 6.77 -4.84 6.13
C TRP A 166 5.53 -5.02 5.25
N GLN A 167 5.05 -3.99 4.57
CA GLN A 167 3.85 -4.10 3.75
C GLN A 167 4.16 -4.64 2.36
N GLY A 168 3.36 -5.62 1.93
CA GLY A 168 3.37 -6.20 0.60
C GLY A 168 1.96 -6.35 0.05
N ILE A 169 1.84 -6.27 -1.26
CA ILE A 169 0.58 -6.47 -1.98
C ILE A 169 0.39 -7.96 -2.18
N TRP A 170 -0.71 -8.48 -1.67
CA TRP A 170 -1.07 -9.88 -1.77
C TRP A 170 -2.22 -10.08 -2.76
N LEU A 171 -2.16 -11.17 -3.51
CA LEU A 171 -3.31 -11.78 -4.17
C LEU A 171 -3.77 -12.95 -3.30
N CYS A 172 -4.98 -12.90 -2.79
CA CYS A 172 -5.61 -14.03 -2.12
C CYS A 172 -6.44 -14.78 -3.16
N GLU A 173 -5.93 -15.93 -3.59
CA GLU A 173 -6.62 -16.84 -4.51
C GLU A 173 -7.49 -17.80 -3.71
N HIS A 174 -8.80 -17.79 -3.92
CA HIS A 174 -9.72 -18.62 -3.14
C HIS A 174 -10.21 -19.86 -3.89
N ARG A 175 -9.91 -19.99 -5.18
CA ARG A 175 -10.30 -21.14 -6.01
C ARG A 175 -9.18 -22.18 -6.09
N ASP A 176 -9.53 -23.46 -6.09
CA ASP A 176 -8.56 -24.56 -6.23
C ASP A 176 -7.96 -24.63 -7.64
N HIS A 177 -8.78 -24.31 -8.66
CA HIS A 177 -8.42 -24.35 -10.07
C HIS A 177 -8.56 -22.97 -10.71
N ALA A 178 -7.71 -22.04 -10.30
CA ALA A 178 -7.75 -20.66 -10.76
C ALA A 178 -7.25 -20.49 -12.20
N THR A 179 -7.82 -19.51 -12.88
CA THR A 179 -7.30 -18.95 -14.14
C THR A 179 -6.45 -17.72 -13.83
N PRO A 180 -5.72 -17.15 -14.81
CA PRO A 180 -4.95 -15.92 -14.58
C PRO A 180 -5.84 -14.79 -14.04
N ARG A 181 -5.28 -13.96 -13.15
CA ARG A 181 -5.99 -12.81 -12.57
C ARG A 181 -5.57 -11.51 -13.25
N ILE A 182 -6.54 -10.65 -13.54
CA ILE A 182 -6.31 -9.38 -14.21
C ILE A 182 -6.47 -8.25 -13.20
N ILE A 183 -5.43 -7.42 -13.07
CA ILE A 183 -5.43 -6.25 -12.19
C ILE A 183 -5.26 -5.01 -13.07
N VAL A 184 -6.25 -4.12 -13.04
CA VAL A 184 -6.16 -2.78 -13.65
C VAL A 184 -5.56 -1.84 -12.63
N ILE A 185 -4.49 -1.16 -13.01
CA ILE A 185 -3.74 -0.24 -12.16
C ILE A 185 -3.86 1.15 -12.76
N THR A 186 -4.45 2.08 -12.02
CA THR A 186 -4.55 3.48 -12.39
C THR A 186 -3.66 4.30 -11.48
N LEU A 187 -2.71 5.04 -12.07
CA LEU A 187 -1.83 5.97 -11.39
C LEU A 187 -2.33 7.38 -11.65
N ASN A 188 -2.48 8.19 -10.61
CA ASN A 188 -2.86 9.59 -10.73
C ASN A 188 -2.12 10.47 -9.73
N GLY A 189 -1.68 11.65 -10.15
CA GLY A 189 -0.84 12.50 -9.31
C GLY A 189 -0.11 13.55 -10.12
N MET A 190 1.01 14.03 -9.61
CA MET A 190 1.94 14.97 -10.24
C MET A 190 3.35 14.39 -10.17
#